data_AF-A0A7Y3VVD9-F1
#
_entry.id   AF-A0A7Y3VVD9-F1
#
_cell.length_a   1.000
_cell.length_b   1.000
_cell.length_c   1.000
_cell.angle_alpha   90.00
_cell.angle_beta   90.00
_cell.angle_gamma   90.00
#
_symmetry.space_group_name_H-M   'P 1'
#
loop_
_entity.id
_entity.type
_entity.pdbx_description
1 polymer ?
#
loop_
_entity_poly.entity_id
_entity_poly.type
_entity_poly.pdbx_seq_one_letter_code
_entity_poly.pdbx_strand_id
1 'polypeptide(L)'
;MSQLLILLMLIPSLSHANQVQLWQSQTRQSNTQPTQYTSHTSVEHHTTPDNLYQLEQAAQQGDTSAMEQLADHYLADTHQPMHTAQALRWLIKLANLGNTQAAMTIGEMYQRDVPFPEALTMAELWLYSVADRDPEAERHYSLILQKKFNRQRAKQIANINALEQANVDSGLQTLPTPDISQRSPANSSKTYPLIIGLLLIIIAATLSWSFLLKPDLRLSSTLPSNQIEQLHQQLRGQAQMIQQQKQQLNKLYRELSRRQQKDGEQQWKLACALFGFNPDQLPNERMIKARYKQLSKIYHPDSQGSNAEMQRLNESLKLILQKTNK
;
A
#
# COMPACT_ATOMS: atom_id res chain seq x y z
N MET A 1 -46.44 -41.60 11.31
CA MET A 1 -45.02 -41.75 10.96
C MET A 1 -44.32 -40.41 11.17
N SER A 2 -44.05 -40.08 12.43
CA SER A 2 -43.41 -38.84 12.85
C SER A 2 -42.30 -39.25 13.81
N GLN A 3 -41.08 -39.41 13.29
CA GLN A 3 -39.83 -39.58 14.06
C GLN A 3 -38.63 -39.79 13.10
N LEU A 4 -38.37 -38.82 12.22
CA LEU A 4 -37.15 -38.84 11.38
C LEU A 4 -36.63 -37.43 11.10
N LEU A 5 -36.68 -36.55 12.12
CA LEU A 5 -36.23 -35.15 11.97
C LEU A 5 -35.53 -34.59 13.22
N ILE A 6 -34.89 -35.45 14.02
CA ILE A 6 -34.03 -34.99 15.12
C ILE A 6 -32.83 -35.93 15.26
N LEU A 7 -31.83 -35.82 14.36
CA LEU A 7 -30.43 -36.18 14.68
C LEU A 7 -29.46 -35.72 13.57
N LEU A 8 -29.40 -34.42 13.27
CA LEU A 8 -28.29 -33.88 12.47
C LEU A 8 -27.81 -32.52 13.01
N MET A 9 -27.66 -32.49 14.33
CA MET A 9 -26.88 -31.51 15.07
C MET A 9 -26.11 -32.35 16.10
N LEU A 10 -24.79 -32.14 16.19
CA LEU A 10 -23.76 -32.92 16.92
C LEU A 10 -22.99 -33.93 16.04
N ILE A 11 -21.84 -33.51 15.51
CA ILE A 11 -20.51 -33.90 16.00
C ILE A 11 -19.45 -33.01 15.32
N PRO A 12 -18.35 -32.63 16.03
CA PRO A 12 -17.55 -31.45 15.77
C PRO A 12 -16.21 -31.74 15.07
N SER A 13 -15.60 -30.64 14.62
CA SER A 13 -14.17 -30.40 14.38
C SER A 13 -13.19 -31.44 14.94
N LEU A 14 -12.73 -32.36 14.09
CA LEU A 14 -11.54 -33.20 14.35
C LEU A 14 -10.50 -33.15 13.22
N SER A 15 -10.64 -32.24 12.24
CA SER A 15 -9.70 -32.17 11.12
C SER A 15 -8.46 -31.30 11.35
N HIS A 16 -8.38 -30.54 12.46
CA HIS A 16 -7.25 -29.61 12.70
C HIS A 16 -6.21 -30.14 13.72
N ALA A 17 -6.51 -31.19 14.47
CA ALA A 17 -5.57 -31.78 15.43
C ALA A 17 -4.53 -32.70 14.74
N ASN A 18 -4.93 -33.39 13.67
CA ASN A 18 -4.03 -34.30 12.94
C ASN A 18 -2.95 -33.57 12.12
N GLN A 19 -3.19 -32.33 11.72
CA GLN A 19 -2.19 -31.58 10.95
C GLN A 19 -1.01 -31.19 11.85
N VAL A 20 -1.27 -30.76 13.10
CA VAL A 20 -0.23 -30.38 14.08
C VAL A 20 0.67 -31.57 14.45
N GLN A 21 0.10 -32.78 14.58
CA GLN A 21 0.91 -33.99 14.85
C GLN A 21 1.76 -34.43 13.65
N LEU A 22 1.31 -34.17 12.42
CA LEU A 22 2.09 -34.45 11.21
C LEU A 22 3.30 -33.50 11.08
N TRP A 23 3.15 -32.25 11.51
CA TRP A 23 4.28 -31.30 11.62
C TRP A 23 5.27 -31.70 12.73
N GLN A 24 4.76 -32.16 13.89
CA GLN A 24 5.62 -32.57 15.02
C GLN A 24 6.45 -33.83 14.73
N SER A 25 5.96 -34.75 13.90
CA SER A 25 6.69 -35.96 13.52
C SER A 25 7.75 -35.69 12.45
N GLN A 26 7.49 -34.78 11.51
CA GLN A 26 8.48 -34.33 10.52
C GLN A 26 9.63 -33.55 11.15
N THR A 27 9.39 -32.74 12.20
CA THR A 27 10.45 -32.00 12.89
C THR A 27 11.39 -32.87 13.73
N ARG A 28 11.02 -34.12 14.06
CA ARG A 28 11.93 -35.05 14.78
C ARG A 28 12.92 -35.78 13.87
N GLN A 29 12.68 -35.83 12.55
CA GLN A 29 13.57 -36.51 11.60
C GLN A 29 14.61 -35.58 10.97
N SER A 30 14.41 -34.26 11.02
CA SER A 30 15.47 -33.29 10.73
C SER A 30 16.38 -33.16 11.96
N ASN A 31 17.45 -33.93 11.94
CA ASN A 31 18.61 -33.89 12.84
C ASN A 31 19.09 -32.45 13.10
N THR A 32 18.59 -31.80 14.15
CA THR A 32 19.05 -30.48 14.61
C THR A 32 20.03 -30.69 15.75
N GLN A 33 21.32 -30.60 15.41
CA GLN A 33 22.35 -30.27 16.40
C GLN A 33 21.96 -28.93 17.05
N PRO A 34 22.11 -28.77 18.38
CA PRO A 34 21.87 -27.49 19.04
C PRO A 34 22.95 -26.49 18.60
N THR A 35 22.62 -25.61 17.66
CA THR A 35 23.44 -24.43 17.35
C THR A 35 23.36 -23.47 18.52
N GLN A 36 24.44 -23.37 19.29
CA GLN A 36 24.56 -22.35 20.33
C GLN A 36 24.68 -20.98 19.63
N TYR A 37 23.78 -20.04 19.93
CA TYR A 37 23.96 -18.61 19.61
C TYR A 37 25.07 -18.05 20.52
N THR A 38 26.29 -18.55 20.40
CA THR A 38 27.42 -18.06 21.19
C THR A 38 27.74 -16.64 20.76
N SER A 39 27.54 -15.68 21.66
CA SER A 39 28.33 -14.46 21.65
C SER A 39 29.81 -14.87 21.58
N HIS A 40 30.56 -14.27 20.64
CA HIS A 40 31.98 -14.51 20.39
C HIS A 40 32.31 -15.76 19.55
N THR A 41 31.82 -15.84 18.31
CA THR A 41 32.68 -16.34 17.23
C THR A 41 32.35 -15.58 15.97
N SER A 42 33.31 -14.76 15.51
CA SER A 42 33.27 -14.09 14.22
C SER A 42 33.38 -15.15 13.12
N VAL A 43 32.29 -15.89 12.87
CA VAL A 43 32.15 -16.56 11.59
C VAL A 43 31.77 -15.44 10.64
N GLU A 44 32.78 -14.87 9.97
CA GLU A 44 32.58 -13.97 8.84
C GLU A 44 31.87 -14.73 7.72
N HIS A 45 30.57 -14.95 7.87
CA HIS A 45 29.73 -15.13 6.72
C HIS A 45 29.60 -13.74 6.11
N HIS A 46 30.42 -13.46 5.10
CA HIS A 46 30.18 -12.37 4.16
C HIS A 46 28.89 -12.70 3.41
N THR A 47 27.75 -12.52 4.08
CA THR A 47 26.43 -12.58 3.50
C THR A 47 26.31 -11.38 2.59
N THR A 48 26.45 -11.63 1.29
CA THR A 48 26.20 -10.63 0.27
C THR A 48 24.76 -10.12 0.38
N PRO A 49 24.47 -8.87 -0.03
CA PRO A 49 23.10 -8.32 0.01
C PRO A 49 22.06 -9.21 -0.68
N ASP A 50 22.45 -9.87 -1.78
CA ASP A 50 21.60 -10.82 -2.50
C ASP A 50 21.28 -12.07 -1.68
N ASN A 51 22.22 -12.57 -0.87
CA ASN A 51 22.01 -13.71 0.02
C ASN A 51 21.07 -13.35 1.18
N LEU A 52 21.24 -12.15 1.77
CA LEU A 52 20.34 -11.67 2.83
C LEU A 52 18.90 -11.56 2.35
N TYR A 53 18.69 -11.04 1.14
CA TYR A 53 17.35 -10.94 0.57
C TYR A 53 16.69 -12.32 0.37
N GLN A 54 17.44 -13.31 -0.13
CA GLN A 54 16.93 -14.68 -0.30
C GLN A 54 16.59 -15.32 1.05
N LEU A 55 17.44 -15.13 2.06
CA LEU A 55 17.19 -15.58 3.42
C LEU A 55 15.93 -14.92 4.01
N GLU A 56 15.75 -13.61 3.81
CA GLU A 56 14.55 -12.91 4.27
C GLU A 56 13.28 -13.47 3.62
N GLN A 57 13.32 -13.77 2.33
CA GLN A 57 12.19 -14.40 1.64
C GLN A 57 11.88 -15.80 2.19
N ALA A 58 12.90 -16.64 2.37
CA ALA A 58 12.73 -17.97 2.92
C ALA A 58 12.18 -17.92 4.37
N ALA A 59 12.71 -17.02 5.19
CA ALA A 59 12.24 -16.78 6.55
C ALA A 59 10.80 -16.25 6.60
N GLN A 60 10.37 -15.45 5.62
CA GLN A 60 8.97 -15.04 5.48
C GLN A 60 8.06 -16.23 5.13
N GLN A 61 8.54 -17.18 4.35
CA GLN A 61 7.82 -18.43 4.02
C GLN A 61 7.79 -19.44 5.17
N GLY A 62 8.48 -19.16 6.28
CA GLY A 62 8.47 -20.00 7.48
C GLY A 62 9.67 -20.92 7.63
N ASP A 63 10.70 -20.77 6.79
CA ASP A 63 11.95 -21.52 6.93
C ASP A 63 12.68 -21.11 8.23
N THR A 64 12.72 -22.03 9.19
CA THR A 64 13.36 -21.81 10.49
C THR A 64 14.88 -21.69 10.37
N SER A 65 15.51 -22.41 9.44
CA SER A 65 16.96 -22.33 9.20
C SER A 65 17.34 -20.95 8.67
N ALA A 66 16.53 -20.39 7.76
CA ALA A 66 16.75 -19.04 7.27
C ALA A 66 16.54 -17.98 8.37
N MET A 67 15.55 -18.17 9.26
CA MET A 67 15.36 -17.29 10.43
C MET A 67 16.56 -17.34 11.40
N GLU A 68 17.13 -18.53 11.62
CA GLU A 68 18.30 -18.72 12.47
C GLU A 68 19.51 -18.00 11.89
N GLN A 69 19.79 -18.18 10.60
CA GLN A 69 20.89 -17.51 9.91
C GLN A 69 20.75 -15.98 9.92
N LEU A 70 19.53 -15.46 9.77
CA LEU A 70 19.27 -14.02 9.89
C LEU A 70 19.44 -13.52 11.33
N ALA A 71 18.99 -14.30 12.33
CA ALA A 71 19.20 -13.96 13.72
C ALA A 71 20.70 -13.89 14.05
N ASP A 72 21.48 -14.89 13.64
CA ASP A 72 22.93 -14.96 13.82
C ASP A 72 23.64 -13.77 13.15
N HIS A 73 23.26 -13.48 11.91
CA HIS A 73 23.80 -12.34 11.16
C HIS A 73 23.61 -11.02 11.92
N TYR A 74 22.41 -10.76 12.43
CA TYR A 74 22.13 -9.52 13.18
C TYR A 74 22.64 -9.54 14.63
N LEU A 75 22.88 -10.73 15.20
CA LEU A 75 23.46 -10.88 16.53
C LEU A 75 24.94 -10.49 16.58
N ALA A 76 25.66 -10.67 15.46
CA ALA A 76 27.08 -10.34 15.33
C ALA A 76 27.38 -8.87 15.68
N ASP A 77 26.47 -7.94 15.32
CA ASP A 77 26.62 -6.49 15.54
C ASP A 77 25.52 -5.91 16.46
N THR A 78 25.22 -6.58 17.56
CA THR A 78 24.16 -6.19 18.52
C THR A 78 24.37 -4.86 19.24
N HIS A 79 25.54 -4.25 19.12
CA HIS A 79 25.81 -2.91 19.66
C HIS A 79 25.13 -1.78 18.87
N GLN A 80 24.66 -2.05 17.65
CA GLN A 80 23.87 -1.09 16.88
C GLN A 80 22.37 -1.33 17.08
N PRO A 81 21.58 -0.35 17.55
CA PRO A 81 20.15 -0.54 17.85
C PRO A 81 19.30 -1.08 16.68
N MET A 82 19.72 -0.79 15.44
CA MET A 82 19.06 -1.31 14.24
C MET A 82 19.20 -2.83 14.11
N HIS A 83 20.41 -3.34 14.35
CA HIS A 83 20.70 -4.78 14.29
C HIS A 83 20.07 -5.51 15.47
N THR A 84 20.06 -4.92 16.67
CA THR A 84 19.34 -5.49 17.82
C THR A 84 17.85 -5.68 17.52
N ALA A 85 17.18 -4.70 16.89
CA ALA A 85 15.78 -4.82 16.52
C ALA A 85 15.53 -5.93 15.47
N GLN A 86 16.43 -6.08 14.50
CA GLN A 86 16.34 -7.10 13.47
C GLN A 86 16.59 -8.50 14.03
N ALA A 87 17.59 -8.68 14.90
CA ALA A 87 17.84 -9.92 15.61
C ALA A 87 16.62 -10.35 16.44
N LEU A 88 16.07 -9.42 17.25
CA LEU A 88 14.88 -9.69 18.07
C LEU A 88 13.67 -10.09 17.23
N ARG A 89 13.47 -9.51 16.05
CA ARG A 89 12.36 -9.89 15.15
C ARG A 89 12.39 -11.38 14.83
N TRP A 90 13.55 -11.91 14.46
CA TRP A 90 13.70 -13.31 14.08
C TRP A 90 13.71 -14.24 15.30
N LEU A 91 14.40 -13.85 16.37
CA LEU A 91 14.42 -14.61 17.62
C LEU A 91 13.03 -14.75 18.26
N ILE A 92 12.22 -13.69 18.27
CA ILE A 92 10.85 -13.74 18.80
C ILE A 92 10.00 -14.69 17.96
N LYS A 93 10.13 -14.65 16.62
CA LYS A 93 9.41 -15.56 15.73
C LYS A 93 9.82 -17.02 15.97
N LEU A 94 11.11 -17.30 16.12
CA LEU A 94 11.65 -18.61 16.47
C LEU A 94 11.15 -19.09 17.84
N ALA A 95 11.17 -18.22 18.86
CA ALA A 95 10.66 -18.52 20.19
C ALA A 95 9.17 -18.89 20.17
N ASN A 96 8.36 -18.18 19.38
CA ASN A 96 6.94 -18.52 19.17
C ASN A 96 6.71 -19.83 18.41
N LEU A 97 7.71 -20.32 17.67
CA LEU A 97 7.71 -21.64 17.05
C LEU A 97 8.18 -22.74 18.02
N GLY A 98 8.55 -22.38 19.25
CA GLY A 98 8.99 -23.30 20.29
C GLY A 98 10.51 -23.50 20.34
N ASN A 99 11.30 -22.69 19.63
CA ASN A 99 12.75 -22.71 19.76
C ASN A 99 13.15 -22.12 21.13
N THR A 100 13.44 -23.01 22.09
CA THR A 100 13.81 -22.65 23.46
C THR A 100 15.12 -21.89 23.51
N GLN A 101 16.05 -22.21 22.60
CA GLN A 101 17.34 -21.54 22.53
C GLN A 101 17.15 -20.06 22.12
N ALA A 102 16.28 -19.76 21.16
CA ALA A 102 15.97 -18.38 20.79
C ALA A 102 15.39 -17.57 21.96
N ALA A 103 14.52 -18.19 22.78
CA ALA A 103 14.00 -17.56 23.99
C ALA A 103 15.10 -17.30 25.04
N MET A 104 16.04 -18.23 25.22
CA MET A 104 17.20 -18.02 26.09
C MET A 104 18.07 -16.87 25.58
N THR A 105 18.34 -16.81 24.27
CA THR A 105 19.13 -15.73 23.66
C THR A 105 18.49 -14.37 23.89
N ILE A 106 17.16 -14.25 23.76
CA ILE A 106 16.44 -13.00 24.10
C ILE A 106 16.66 -12.65 25.57
N GLY A 107 16.55 -13.62 26.48
CA GLY A 107 16.82 -13.43 27.90
C GLY A 107 18.25 -12.96 28.19
N GLU A 108 19.26 -13.55 27.54
CA GLU A 108 20.65 -13.13 27.63
C GLU A 108 20.86 -11.71 27.11
N MET A 109 20.20 -11.34 26.00
CA MET A 109 20.27 -9.97 25.48
C MET A 109 19.76 -8.97 26.52
N TYR A 110 18.65 -9.26 27.20
CA TYR A 110 18.12 -8.42 28.28
C TYR A 110 19.07 -8.30 29.48
N GLN A 111 19.89 -9.32 29.74
CA GLN A 111 20.87 -9.30 30.84
C GLN A 111 22.17 -8.54 30.49
N ARG A 112 22.54 -8.48 29.21
CA ARG A 112 23.83 -7.96 28.73
C ARG A 112 23.87 -6.44 28.51
N ASP A 113 22.91 -5.67 29.04
CA ASP A 113 22.78 -4.22 28.84
C ASP A 113 22.87 -3.77 27.36
N VAL A 114 22.48 -4.65 26.43
CA VAL A 114 22.44 -4.37 24.99
C VAL A 114 21.42 -3.26 24.73
N PRO A 115 21.67 -2.29 23.83
CA PRO A 115 20.69 -1.25 23.54
C PRO A 115 19.41 -1.85 22.94
N PHE A 116 18.34 -1.92 23.75
CA PHE A 116 17.05 -2.41 23.29
C PHE A 116 16.25 -1.35 22.51
N PRO A 117 15.40 -1.78 21.57
CA PRO A 117 14.47 -0.88 20.92
C PRO A 117 13.52 -0.20 21.92
N GLU A 118 13.05 1.01 21.59
CA GLU A 118 11.99 1.71 22.33
C GLU A 118 10.77 0.79 22.55
N ALA A 119 10.08 0.92 23.68
CA ALA A 119 8.95 0.06 24.06
C ALA A 119 7.88 -0.10 22.95
N LEU A 120 7.61 0.96 22.18
CA LEU A 120 6.68 0.91 21.05
C LEU A 120 7.15 -0.05 19.94
N THR A 121 8.46 -0.06 19.65
CA THR A 121 9.08 -0.96 18.67
C THR A 121 9.09 -2.41 19.18
N MET A 122 9.32 -2.63 20.47
CA MET A 122 9.20 -3.96 21.06
C MET A 122 7.76 -4.49 20.95
N ALA A 123 6.76 -3.67 21.26
CA ALA A 123 5.36 -4.05 21.12
C ALA A 123 4.99 -4.42 19.67
N GLU A 124 5.52 -3.69 18.69
CA GLU A 124 5.39 -4.02 17.27
C GLU A 124 5.97 -5.39 16.93
N LEU A 125 7.18 -5.70 17.40
CA LEU A 125 7.86 -6.98 17.14
C LEU A 125 7.06 -8.17 17.70
N TRP A 126 6.57 -8.05 18.93
CA TRP A 126 5.72 -9.08 19.54
C TRP A 126 4.40 -9.25 18.81
N LEU A 127 3.69 -8.16 18.50
CA LEU A 127 2.42 -8.24 17.77
C LEU A 127 2.60 -8.79 16.37
N TYR A 128 3.64 -8.37 15.65
CA TYR A 128 4.01 -8.91 14.34
C TYR A 128 4.22 -10.42 14.39
N SER A 129 4.87 -10.93 15.43
CA SER A 129 5.20 -12.35 15.56
C SER A 129 4.00 -13.29 15.73
N VAL A 130 2.83 -12.74 16.08
CA VAL A 130 1.58 -13.51 16.28
C VAL A 130 0.42 -13.05 15.39
N ALA A 131 0.58 -11.95 14.64
CA ALA A 131 -0.47 -11.35 13.80
C ALA A 131 -1.07 -12.34 12.78
N ASP A 132 -0.25 -13.26 12.24
CA ASP A 132 -0.71 -14.27 11.28
C ASP A 132 -1.69 -15.30 11.89
N ARG A 133 -1.74 -15.40 13.22
CA ARG A 133 -2.51 -16.42 13.96
C ARG A 133 -3.59 -15.83 14.85
N ASP A 134 -3.56 -14.52 15.11
CA ASP A 134 -4.50 -13.83 15.99
C ASP A 134 -4.98 -12.50 15.37
N PRO A 135 -6.26 -12.40 14.96
CA PRO A 135 -6.85 -11.17 14.41
C PRO A 135 -6.82 -9.98 15.38
N GLU A 136 -6.81 -10.21 16.70
CA GLU A 136 -6.65 -9.12 17.67
C GLU A 136 -5.24 -8.55 17.65
N ALA A 137 -4.24 -9.41 17.55
CA ALA A 137 -2.85 -8.98 17.41
C ALA A 137 -2.65 -8.19 16.10
N GLU A 138 -3.26 -8.63 14.99
CA GLU A 138 -3.25 -7.88 13.72
C GLU A 138 -3.84 -6.47 13.87
N ARG A 139 -5.00 -6.34 14.54
CA ARG A 139 -5.61 -5.04 14.83
C ARG A 139 -4.67 -4.13 15.63
N HIS A 140 -4.08 -4.64 16.71
CA HIS A 140 -3.15 -3.87 17.53
C HIS A 140 -1.87 -3.50 16.78
N TYR A 141 -1.34 -4.41 15.95
CA TYR A 141 -0.20 -4.14 15.09
C TYR A 141 -0.51 -2.98 14.12
N SER A 142 -1.67 -3.01 13.46
CA SER A 142 -2.10 -1.94 12.55
C SER A 142 -2.17 -0.56 13.23
N LEU A 143 -2.62 -0.52 14.49
CA LEU A 143 -2.69 0.71 15.29
C LEU A 143 -1.29 1.27 15.61
N ILE A 144 -0.32 0.40 15.92
CA ILE A 144 1.06 0.83 16.13
C ILE A 144 1.66 1.40 14.85
N LEU A 145 1.47 0.73 13.71
CA LEU A 145 1.95 1.22 12.42
C LEU A 145 1.36 2.59 12.08
N GLN A 146 0.06 2.79 12.32
CA GLN A 146 -0.60 4.08 12.13
C GLN A 146 0.01 5.16 13.04
N LYS A 147 0.28 4.86 14.31
CA LYS A 147 0.95 5.78 15.24
C LYS A 147 2.36 6.14 14.76
N LYS A 148 3.15 5.16 14.30
CA LYS A 148 4.51 5.40 13.78
C LYS A 148 4.48 6.27 12.52
N PHE A 149 3.56 5.98 11.59
CA PHE A 149 3.36 6.78 10.39
C PHE A 149 3.00 8.24 10.73
N ASN A 150 2.03 8.43 11.63
CA ASN A 150 1.63 9.77 12.08
C ASN A 150 2.78 10.52 12.76
N ARG A 151 3.58 9.84 13.59
CA ARG A 151 4.78 10.43 14.24
C ARG A 151 5.83 10.85 13.21
N GLN A 152 6.10 10.02 12.19
CA GLN A 152 7.03 10.36 11.11
C GLN A 152 6.54 11.56 10.30
N ARG A 153 5.25 11.57 9.93
CA ARG A 153 4.64 12.70 9.22
C ARG A 153 4.73 13.99 10.03
N ALA A 154 4.45 13.95 11.32
CA ALA A 154 4.57 15.12 12.20
C ALA A 154 6.02 15.65 12.25
N LYS A 155 7.03 14.77 12.32
CA LYS A 155 8.45 15.15 12.24
C LYS A 155 8.80 15.82 10.91
N GLN A 156 8.29 15.31 9.79
CA GLN A 156 8.52 15.91 8.47
C GLN A 156 7.91 17.31 8.38
N ILE A 157 6.68 17.49 8.86
CA ILE A 157 6.02 18.80 8.90
C ILE A 157 6.81 19.77 9.79
N ALA A 158 7.25 19.33 10.97
CA ALA A 158 8.06 20.15 11.86
C ALA A 158 9.40 20.57 11.21
N ASN A 159 10.06 19.68 10.46
CA ASN A 159 11.28 20.00 9.73
C ASN A 159 11.02 21.03 8.63
N ILE A 160 9.95 20.88 7.85
CA ILE A 160 9.55 21.86 6.82
C ILE A 160 9.35 23.24 7.45
N ASN A 161 8.58 23.31 8.54
CA ASN A 161 8.33 24.58 9.23
C ASN A 161 9.62 25.19 9.79
N ALA A 162 10.55 24.38 10.31
CA ALA A 162 11.83 24.86 10.80
C ALA A 162 12.73 25.42 9.68
N LEU A 163 12.72 24.79 8.51
CA LEU A 163 13.42 25.29 7.32
C LEU A 163 12.81 26.59 6.81
N GLU A 164 11.48 26.72 6.83
CA GLU A 164 10.78 27.96 6.50
C GLU A 164 11.18 29.09 7.45
N GLN A 165 11.19 28.83 8.76
CA GLN A 165 11.61 29.81 9.78
C GLN A 165 13.07 30.25 9.61
N ALA A 166 13.99 29.31 9.38
CA ALA A 166 15.40 29.62 9.14
C ALA A 166 15.61 30.48 7.87
N ASN A 167 14.77 30.31 6.85
CA ASN A 167 14.83 31.10 5.62
C ASN A 167 14.23 32.50 5.79
N VAL A 168 13.22 32.66 6.66
CA VAL A 168 12.66 33.96 7.04
C VAL A 168 13.69 34.77 7.85
N ASP A 169 14.41 34.13 8.78
CA ASP A 169 15.44 34.77 9.59
C ASP A 169 16.68 35.19 8.78
N SER A 170 16.98 34.45 7.70
CA SER A 170 18.06 34.79 6.76
C SER A 170 17.68 35.88 5.75
N GLY A 171 16.41 36.29 5.70
CA GLY A 171 15.82 37.14 4.65
C GLY A 171 15.69 38.64 4.98
N LEU A 172 16.20 39.12 6.13
CA LEU A 172 16.07 40.55 6.52
C LEU A 172 17.26 41.45 6.14
N GLN A 173 18.12 41.04 5.20
CA GLN A 173 18.93 42.02 4.45
C GLN A 173 18.13 42.53 3.26
N THR A 174 17.42 43.64 3.48
CA THR A 174 16.80 44.44 2.42
C THR A 174 17.87 44.96 1.46
N LEU A 175 18.13 44.22 0.38
CA LEU A 175 18.86 44.71 -0.79
C LEU A 175 17.87 45.43 -1.71
N PRO A 176 18.25 46.57 -2.35
CA PRO A 176 17.35 47.34 -3.18
C PRO A 176 16.89 46.53 -4.40
N THR A 177 15.61 46.64 -4.71
CA THR A 177 14.93 46.01 -5.86
C THR A 177 15.65 46.29 -7.18
N PRO A 178 16.10 45.27 -7.94
CA PRO A 178 16.48 45.46 -9.33
C PRO A 178 15.24 45.41 -10.22
N ASP A 179 15.15 46.42 -11.09
CA ASP A 179 14.17 46.59 -12.17
C ASP A 179 14.19 45.38 -13.12
N ILE A 180 13.04 44.70 -13.26
CA ILE A 180 12.85 43.61 -14.23
C ILE A 180 12.15 44.19 -15.45
N SER A 181 12.92 44.96 -16.23
CA SER A 181 12.59 45.32 -17.60
C SER A 181 13.55 44.61 -18.55
N GLN A 182 13.40 43.29 -18.70
CA GLN A 182 13.82 42.49 -19.87
C GLN A 182 13.57 40.99 -19.63
N ARG A 183 12.49 40.44 -20.20
CA ARG A 183 12.38 39.00 -20.48
C ARG A 183 11.94 38.80 -21.92
N SER A 184 12.91 38.47 -22.77
CA SER A 184 12.70 37.98 -24.14
C SER A 184 11.85 36.70 -24.12
N PRO A 185 10.82 36.57 -24.98
CA PRO A 185 10.13 35.30 -25.15
C PRO A 185 11.01 34.34 -25.96
N ALA A 186 11.50 33.30 -25.30
CA ALA A 186 12.16 32.17 -25.93
C ALA A 186 11.17 31.40 -26.82
N ASN A 187 11.31 31.59 -28.13
CA ASN A 187 11.33 30.55 -29.17
C ASN A 187 10.37 29.37 -28.94
N SER A 188 9.09 29.58 -29.28
CA SER A 188 8.13 28.50 -29.44
C SER A 188 8.53 27.60 -30.62
N SER A 189 8.97 26.39 -30.30
CA SER A 189 9.44 25.38 -31.24
C SER A 189 8.31 24.89 -32.16
N LYS A 190 8.39 25.21 -33.45
CA LYS A 190 7.48 24.78 -34.53
C LYS A 190 7.61 23.29 -34.91
N THR A 191 7.79 22.38 -33.94
CA THR A 191 7.99 20.94 -34.21
C THR A 191 6.72 20.11 -34.07
N TYR A 192 5.73 20.58 -33.31
CA TYR A 192 4.45 19.88 -33.10
C TYR A 192 3.58 19.67 -34.35
N PRO A 193 3.46 20.58 -35.34
CA PRO A 193 2.62 20.32 -36.50
C PRO A 193 3.19 19.25 -37.45
N LEU A 194 4.52 19.09 -37.48
CA LEU A 194 5.18 18.08 -38.33
C LEU A 194 4.96 16.66 -37.80
N ILE A 195 5.00 16.49 -36.47
CA ILE A 195 4.77 15.19 -35.82
C ILE A 195 3.33 14.73 -36.02
N ILE A 196 2.35 15.64 -35.89
CA ILE A 196 0.94 15.34 -36.12
C ILE A 196 0.68 14.95 -37.58
N GLY A 197 1.31 15.65 -38.53
CA GLY A 197 1.21 15.32 -39.95
C GLY A 197 1.72 13.92 -40.28
N LEU A 198 2.85 13.51 -39.70
CA LEU A 198 3.45 12.19 -39.93
C LEU A 198 2.58 11.06 -39.38
N LEU A 199 1.93 11.28 -38.23
CA LEU A 199 1.03 10.31 -37.59
C LEU A 199 -0.24 10.08 -38.43
N LEU A 200 -0.80 11.13 -39.03
CA LEU A 200 -1.96 11.02 -39.91
C LEU A 200 -1.66 10.25 -41.21
N ILE A 201 -0.46 10.42 -41.76
CA ILE A 201 -0.02 9.70 -42.98
C ILE A 201 0.10 8.20 -42.70
N ILE A 202 0.64 7.82 -41.53
CA ILE A 202 0.75 6.41 -41.13
C ILE A 202 -0.64 5.78 -40.98
N ILE A 203 -1.58 6.48 -40.34
CA ILE A 203 -2.96 6.00 -40.19
C ILE A 203 -3.63 5.81 -41.56
N ALA A 204 -3.49 6.77 -42.47
CA ALA A 204 -4.03 6.67 -43.83
C ALA A 204 -3.42 5.50 -44.62
N ALA A 205 -2.12 5.24 -44.47
CA ALA A 205 -1.46 4.11 -45.12
C ALA A 205 -1.97 2.76 -44.60
N THR A 206 -2.19 2.61 -43.29
CA THR A 206 -2.73 1.37 -42.72
C THR A 206 -4.18 1.12 -43.14
N LEU A 207 -5.00 2.16 -43.21
CA LEU A 207 -6.38 2.07 -43.69
C LEU A 207 -6.43 1.76 -45.19
N SER A 208 -5.57 2.38 -46.00
CA SER A 208 -5.47 2.11 -47.44
C SER A 208 -5.01 0.67 -47.72
N TRP A 209 -4.00 0.18 -46.99
CA TRP A 209 -3.56 -1.23 -47.06
C TRP A 209 -4.70 -2.19 -46.70
N SER A 210 -5.46 -1.90 -45.64
CA SER A 210 -6.61 -2.73 -45.25
C SER A 210 -7.76 -2.73 -46.27
N PHE A 211 -7.88 -1.66 -47.07
CA PHE A 211 -8.92 -1.53 -48.08
C PHE A 211 -8.52 -2.15 -49.43
N LEU A 212 -7.22 -2.15 -49.75
CA LEU A 212 -6.65 -2.72 -50.98
C LEU A 212 -6.43 -4.23 -50.90
N LEU A 213 -6.33 -4.81 -49.70
CA LEU A 213 -6.31 -6.28 -49.49
C LEU A 213 -7.70 -6.80 -49.12
N LYS A 214 -8.71 -6.57 -49.96
CA LYS A 214 -9.91 -7.42 -49.96
C LYS A 214 -9.61 -8.65 -50.82
N PRO A 215 -9.29 -9.83 -50.25
CA PRO A 215 -9.39 -11.05 -51.04
C PRO A 215 -10.86 -11.23 -51.40
N ASP A 216 -11.14 -11.44 -52.68
CA ASP A 216 -12.46 -11.84 -53.16
C ASP A 216 -12.98 -13.00 -52.30
N LEU A 217 -14.03 -12.77 -51.51
CA LEU A 217 -14.80 -13.83 -50.88
C LEU A 217 -15.59 -14.57 -51.97
N ARG A 218 -14.90 -15.44 -52.71
CA ARG A 218 -15.55 -16.53 -53.44
C ARG A 218 -15.86 -17.61 -52.43
N LEU A 219 -17.12 -17.67 -52.01
CA LEU A 219 -17.71 -18.80 -51.30
C LEU A 219 -17.57 -20.07 -52.14
N SER A 220 -16.45 -20.78 -52.02
CA SER A 220 -16.36 -22.19 -52.36
C SER A 220 -16.95 -22.97 -51.19
N SER A 221 -18.26 -23.22 -51.26
CA SER A 221 -18.95 -24.12 -50.35
C SER A 221 -18.46 -25.56 -50.60
N THR A 222 -17.57 -26.02 -49.73
CA THR A 222 -17.64 -27.34 -49.06
C THR A 222 -16.48 -27.44 -48.05
N LEU A 223 -16.54 -26.67 -46.96
CA LEU A 223 -15.82 -27.07 -45.76
C LEU A 223 -16.51 -28.34 -45.21
N PRO A 224 -15.78 -29.40 -44.84
CA PRO A 224 -16.38 -30.58 -44.24
C PRO A 224 -17.17 -30.15 -42.99
N SER A 225 -18.40 -30.64 -42.83
CA SER A 225 -19.33 -30.26 -41.76
C SER A 225 -18.69 -30.19 -40.37
N ASN A 226 -17.74 -31.10 -40.12
CA ASN A 226 -16.98 -31.20 -38.88
C ASN A 226 -16.11 -29.96 -38.58
N GLN A 227 -15.51 -29.31 -39.60
CA GLN A 227 -14.71 -28.10 -39.42
C GLN A 227 -15.58 -26.86 -39.14
N ILE A 228 -16.75 -26.76 -39.78
CA ILE A 228 -17.72 -25.69 -39.50
C ILE A 228 -18.23 -25.80 -38.07
N GLU A 229 -18.50 -27.02 -37.62
CA GLU A 229 -18.98 -27.29 -36.27
C GLU A 229 -17.91 -26.98 -35.20
N GLN A 230 -16.64 -27.34 -35.46
CA GLN A 230 -15.51 -26.94 -34.62
C GLN A 230 -15.34 -25.42 -34.55
N LEU A 231 -15.43 -24.72 -35.69
CA LEU A 231 -15.32 -23.26 -35.73
C LEU A 231 -16.48 -22.58 -34.97
N HIS A 232 -17.70 -23.11 -35.10
CA HIS A 232 -18.86 -22.66 -34.33
C HIS A 232 -18.69 -22.92 -32.83
N GLN A 233 -18.10 -24.04 -32.42
CA GLN A 233 -17.78 -24.29 -31.02
C GLN A 233 -16.73 -23.32 -30.48
N GLN A 234 -15.69 -23.02 -31.26
CA GLN A 234 -14.68 -22.02 -30.91
C GLN A 234 -15.28 -20.61 -30.76
N LEU A 235 -16.13 -20.19 -31.70
CA LEU A 235 -16.85 -18.91 -31.64
C LEU A 235 -17.76 -18.83 -30.40
N ARG A 236 -18.47 -19.91 -30.06
CA ARG A 236 -19.28 -19.98 -28.83
C ARG A 236 -18.42 -19.88 -27.58
N GLY A 237 -17.28 -20.56 -27.53
CA GLY A 237 -16.33 -20.47 -26.42
C GLY A 237 -15.78 -19.05 -26.25
N GLN A 238 -15.39 -18.39 -27.34
CA GLN A 238 -14.93 -17.00 -27.31
C GLN A 238 -16.04 -16.03 -26.87
N ALA A 239 -17.27 -16.22 -27.36
CA ALA A 239 -18.42 -15.40 -26.95
C ALA A 239 -18.73 -15.54 -25.45
N GLN A 240 -18.63 -16.75 -24.90
CA GLN A 240 -18.79 -16.98 -23.46
C GLN A 240 -17.68 -16.32 -22.64
N MET A 241 -16.43 -16.38 -23.11
CA MET A 241 -15.30 -15.73 -22.46
C MET A 241 -15.46 -14.20 -22.44
N ILE A 242 -15.85 -13.60 -23.56
CA ILE A 242 -16.15 -12.16 -23.65
C ILE A 242 -17.28 -11.77 -22.70
N GLN A 243 -18.33 -12.60 -22.59
CA GLN A 243 -19.43 -12.37 -21.66
C GLN A 243 -18.96 -12.42 -20.20
N GLN A 244 -18.11 -13.36 -19.83
CA GLN A 244 -17.53 -13.45 -18.48
C GLN A 244 -16.65 -12.25 -18.16
N GLN A 245 -15.78 -11.83 -19.08
CA GLN A 245 -14.94 -10.65 -18.93
C GLN A 245 -15.80 -9.38 -18.75
N LYS A 246 -16.87 -9.23 -19.53
CA LYS A 246 -17.82 -8.12 -19.38
C LYS A 246 -18.48 -8.12 -18.00
N GLN A 247 -18.83 -9.28 -17.46
CA GLN A 247 -19.40 -9.38 -16.11
C GLN A 247 -18.38 -8.97 -15.03
N GLN A 248 -17.11 -9.39 -15.16
CA GLN A 248 -16.04 -8.99 -14.25
C GLN A 248 -15.80 -7.47 -14.30
N LEU A 249 -15.72 -6.90 -15.50
CA LEU A 249 -15.54 -5.46 -15.70
C LEU A 249 -16.70 -4.66 -15.09
N ASN A 250 -17.93 -5.14 -15.24
CA ASN A 250 -19.10 -4.50 -14.62
C ASN A 250 -19.05 -4.56 -13.08
N LYS A 251 -18.52 -5.64 -12.49
CA LYS A 251 -18.34 -5.73 -11.03
C LYS A 251 -17.31 -4.72 -10.55
N LEU A 252 -16.14 -4.67 -11.21
CA LEU A 252 -15.09 -3.69 -10.91
C LEU A 252 -15.59 -2.25 -11.05
N TYR A 253 -16.32 -1.95 -12.13
CA TYR A 253 -16.93 -0.64 -12.32
C TYR A 253 -17.86 -0.28 -11.16
N ARG A 254 -18.76 -1.20 -10.74
CA ARG A 254 -19.66 -0.96 -9.61
C ARG A 254 -18.91 -0.75 -8.30
N GLU A 255 -17.83 -1.47 -8.06
CA GLU A 255 -17.00 -1.30 -6.86
C GLU A 255 -16.28 0.05 -6.86
N LEU A 256 -15.71 0.45 -7.98
CA LEU A 256 -15.09 1.76 -8.16
C LEU A 256 -16.11 2.88 -8.00
N SER A 257 -17.29 2.77 -8.62
CA SER A 257 -18.36 3.75 -8.45
C SER A 257 -18.85 3.83 -7.00
N ARG A 258 -18.97 2.71 -6.29
CA ARG A 258 -19.33 2.69 -4.86
C ARG A 258 -18.28 3.36 -3.98
N ARG A 259 -16.99 3.15 -4.26
CA ARG A 259 -15.89 3.83 -3.57
C ARG A 259 -15.91 5.33 -3.87
N GLN A 260 -16.03 5.71 -5.14
CA GLN A 260 -16.11 7.11 -5.55
C GLN A 260 -17.30 7.84 -4.93
N GLN A 261 -18.45 7.18 -4.78
CA GLN A 261 -19.63 7.73 -4.11
C GLN A 261 -19.41 7.89 -2.60
N LYS A 262 -18.80 6.90 -1.94
CA LYS A 262 -18.45 6.98 -0.51
C LYS A 262 -17.41 8.06 -0.24
N ASP A 263 -16.38 8.16 -1.07
CA ASP A 263 -15.35 9.19 -0.98
C ASP A 263 -15.95 10.57 -1.20
N GLY A 264 -16.85 10.73 -2.17
CA GLY A 264 -17.59 11.97 -2.40
C GLY A 264 -18.51 12.37 -1.24
N GLU A 265 -19.18 11.40 -0.60
CA GLU A 265 -20.01 11.66 0.58
C GLU A 265 -19.17 12.01 1.81
N GLN A 266 -18.00 11.38 1.99
CA GLN A 266 -17.05 11.72 3.04
C GLN A 266 -16.44 13.11 2.81
N GLN A 267 -15.99 13.41 1.60
CA GLN A 267 -15.48 14.73 1.21
C GLN A 267 -16.54 15.82 1.41
N TRP A 268 -17.80 15.52 1.10
CA TRP A 268 -18.94 16.40 1.38
C TRP A 268 -19.11 16.69 2.87
N LYS A 269 -19.17 15.65 3.71
CA LYS A 269 -19.31 15.80 5.17
C LYS A 269 -18.13 16.55 5.78
N LEU A 270 -16.92 16.30 5.31
CA LEU A 270 -15.71 17.01 5.72
C LEU A 270 -15.74 18.49 5.32
N ALA A 271 -16.19 18.81 4.10
CA ALA A 271 -16.34 20.19 3.65
C ALA A 271 -17.37 20.95 4.51
N CYS A 272 -18.52 20.34 4.81
CA CYS A 272 -19.52 20.92 5.71
C CYS A 272 -18.95 21.17 7.12
N ALA A 273 -18.23 20.19 7.68
CA ALA A 273 -17.60 20.30 8.98
C ALA A 273 -16.54 21.42 9.03
N LEU A 274 -15.73 21.58 7.97
CA LEU A 274 -14.73 22.64 7.85
C LEU A 274 -15.35 24.04 7.96
N PHE A 275 -16.55 24.23 7.41
CA PHE A 275 -17.26 25.51 7.48
C PHE A 275 -18.11 25.66 8.76
N GLY A 276 -18.29 24.56 9.52
CA GLY A 276 -19.16 24.49 10.69
C GLY A 276 -20.64 24.39 10.33
N PHE A 277 -20.97 23.81 9.17
CA PHE A 277 -22.34 23.64 8.70
C PHE A 277 -22.82 22.21 8.90
N ASN A 278 -24.12 22.05 9.13
CA ASN A 278 -24.75 20.75 9.13
C ASN A 278 -25.01 20.29 7.69
N PRO A 279 -24.71 19.03 7.33
CA PRO A 279 -24.87 18.52 5.97
C PRO A 279 -26.34 18.53 5.49
N ASP A 280 -27.29 18.50 6.43
CA ASP A 280 -28.74 18.46 6.16
C ASP A 280 -29.38 19.86 6.12
N GLN A 281 -28.68 20.89 6.60
CA GLN A 281 -29.19 22.26 6.71
C GLN A 281 -28.10 23.25 6.30
N LEU A 282 -28.08 23.60 5.01
CA LEU A 282 -27.11 24.54 4.47
C LEU A 282 -27.63 25.98 4.53
N PRO A 283 -26.75 26.93 4.87
CA PRO A 283 -27.08 28.33 4.82
C PRO A 283 -27.05 28.89 3.39
N ASN A 284 -27.66 30.07 3.17
CA ASN A 284 -27.70 30.73 1.87
C ASN A 284 -26.30 31.03 1.32
N GLU A 285 -26.16 31.06 -0.02
CA GLU A 285 -24.87 31.29 -0.72
C GLU A 285 -24.10 32.52 -0.20
N ARG A 286 -24.82 33.60 0.13
CA ARG A 286 -24.24 34.82 0.70
C ARG A 286 -23.53 34.55 2.04
N MET A 287 -24.14 33.74 2.90
CA MET A 287 -23.59 33.39 4.21
C MET A 287 -22.41 32.42 4.09
N ILE A 288 -22.45 31.52 3.10
CA ILE A 288 -21.32 30.63 2.78
C ILE A 288 -20.10 31.44 2.32
N LYS A 289 -20.29 32.39 1.40
CA LYS A 289 -19.20 33.29 0.94
C LYS A 289 -18.68 34.20 2.04
N ALA A 290 -19.54 34.67 2.93
CA ALA A 290 -19.14 35.44 4.11
C ALA A 290 -18.28 34.59 5.07
N ARG A 291 -18.69 33.35 5.35
CA ARG A 291 -17.93 32.40 6.17
C ARG A 291 -16.60 32.03 5.53
N TYR A 292 -16.56 31.82 4.21
CA TYR A 292 -15.32 31.63 3.47
C TYR A 292 -14.36 32.79 3.65
N LYS A 293 -14.82 34.04 3.53
CA LYS A 293 -13.97 35.23 3.73
C LYS A 293 -13.41 35.34 5.14
N GLN A 294 -14.13 34.84 6.15
CA GLN A 294 -13.63 34.76 7.52
C GLN A 294 -12.54 33.69 7.66
N LEU A 295 -12.81 32.48 7.14
CA LEU A 295 -11.87 31.36 7.21
C LEU A 295 -10.62 31.60 6.35
N SER A 296 -10.76 32.23 5.18
CA SER A 296 -9.64 32.52 4.29
C SER A 296 -8.65 33.51 4.90
N LYS A 297 -9.07 34.36 5.83
CA LYS A 297 -8.16 35.24 6.59
C LYS A 297 -7.36 34.49 7.65
N ILE A 298 -7.84 33.33 8.11
CA ILE A 298 -7.18 32.49 9.12
C ILE A 298 -6.24 31.50 8.43
N TYR A 299 -6.67 30.94 7.30
CA TYR A 299 -5.91 29.94 6.55
C TYR A 299 -5.00 30.53 5.45
N HIS A 300 -4.88 31.86 5.36
CA HIS A 300 -3.99 32.47 4.37
C HIS A 300 -2.53 32.21 4.76
N PRO A 301 -1.64 31.93 3.79
CA PRO A 301 -0.20 31.80 4.03
C PRO A 301 0.41 32.99 4.77
N ASP A 302 -0.03 34.20 4.42
CA ASP A 302 0.44 35.44 5.04
C ASP A 302 -0.04 35.65 6.49
N SER A 303 -1.01 34.86 6.97
CA SER A 303 -1.61 34.98 8.31
C SER A 303 -1.42 33.76 9.20
N GLN A 304 -0.30 33.03 9.01
CA GLN A 304 0.08 31.79 9.70
C GLN A 304 -0.69 30.52 9.28
N GLY A 305 -1.48 30.57 8.21
CA GLY A 305 -2.08 29.37 7.60
C GLY A 305 -1.13 28.66 6.63
N SER A 306 -1.43 27.41 6.27
CA SER A 306 -0.67 26.68 5.24
C SER A 306 -1.31 26.80 3.85
N ASN A 307 -0.49 26.82 2.79
CA ASN A 307 -0.95 26.68 1.40
C ASN A 307 -1.88 25.46 1.21
N ALA A 308 -1.61 24.36 1.92
CA ALA A 308 -2.45 23.16 1.87
C ALA A 308 -3.82 23.36 2.53
N GLU A 309 -3.92 24.19 3.57
CA GLU A 309 -5.19 24.51 4.24
C GLU A 309 -6.03 25.45 3.41
N MET A 310 -5.41 26.45 2.79
CA MET A 310 -6.07 27.34 1.84
C MET A 310 -6.60 26.57 0.62
N GLN A 311 -5.82 25.63 0.09
CA GLN A 311 -6.27 24.75 -0.99
C GLN A 311 -7.47 23.89 -0.56
N ARG A 312 -7.43 23.28 0.63
CA ARG A 312 -8.57 22.50 1.17
C ARG A 312 -9.81 23.35 1.38
N LEU A 313 -9.65 24.59 1.85
CA LEU A 313 -10.76 25.54 2.01
C LEU A 313 -11.38 25.90 0.64
N ASN A 314 -10.55 26.13 -0.38
CA ASN A 314 -11.00 26.41 -1.75
C ASN A 314 -11.75 25.23 -2.38
N GLU A 315 -11.22 24.02 -2.22
CA GLU A 315 -11.85 22.79 -2.70
C GLU A 315 -13.18 22.55 -1.99
N SER A 316 -13.23 22.73 -0.66
CA SER A 316 -14.44 22.60 0.15
C SER A 316 -15.50 23.63 -0.23
N LEU A 317 -15.11 24.90 -0.47
CA LEU A 317 -16.01 25.94 -0.95
C LEU A 317 -16.65 25.53 -2.29
N LYS A 318 -15.83 25.07 -3.24
CA LYS A 318 -16.28 24.65 -4.56
C LYS A 318 -17.28 23.49 -4.46
N LEU A 319 -17.00 22.50 -3.62
CA LEU A 319 -17.90 21.38 -3.36
C LEU A 319 -19.23 21.81 -2.75
N ILE A 320 -19.20 22.70 -1.75
CA ILE A 320 -20.40 23.24 -1.11
C ILE A 320 -21.25 24.02 -2.12
N LEU A 321 -20.64 24.96 -2.86
CA LEU A 321 -21.36 25.78 -3.84
C LEU A 321 -21.94 24.97 -5.01
N GLN A 322 -21.25 23.91 -5.44
CA GLN A 322 -21.76 23.02 -6.50
C GLN A 322 -23.02 22.26 -6.09
N LYS A 323 -23.21 21.98 -4.79
CA LYS A 323 -24.44 21.33 -4.29
C LYS A 323 -25.52 22.33 -3.93
N THR A 324 -25.19 23.56 -3.53
CA THR A 324 -26.22 24.59 -3.25
C THR A 324 -26.84 25.18 -4.52
N ASN A 325 -26.13 25.10 -5.65
CA ASN A 325 -26.60 25.59 -6.96
C ASN A 325 -27.28 24.50 -7.83
N LYS A 326 -27.46 23.28 -7.29
CA LYS A 326 -28.21 22.19 -7.92
C LYS A 326 -29.55 22.03 -7.22
#